data_AF-A0AAE1MX70-F1
#
_entry.id   AF-A0AAE1MX70-F1
#
_cell.length_a   1.000
_cell.length_b   1.000
_cell.length_c   1.000
_cell.angle_alpha   90.00
_cell.angle_beta   90.00
_cell.angle_gamma   90.00
#
_symmetry.space_group_name_H-M   'P 1'
#
loop_
_entity.id
_entity.type
_entity.pdbx_description
1 polymer ?
#
loop_
_entity_poly.entity_id
_entity_poly.type
_entity_poly.pdbx_seq_one_letter_code
_entity_poly.pdbx_strand_id
1 'polypeptide(L)'
;MGFLQNFIILLFFILSLVSVVSSSQEKNMEVTASYSSSSKDNNNIKMNPRLVFEITLHGFLLWSSMGFLMPVGILAIRMSNGEANLRRLRIIFYVHAILQKVAVLVATVGAIMSIKNFNNAFNNNHQRVGVALYGVIWLQALLGIFRPQRGSKRRSVWFFVHWILGTVISLLGILNVYIGLQAYQEKTSKSIRIWNILFTAQLVIIAFFYLLQDKWAYLQKQGVILGNECPETCSDIRLKELMKAESC
;
A
#
# COMPACT_ATOMS: atom_id res chain seq x y z
N MET A 1 3.13 -19.63 16.89
CA MET A 1 4.45 -19.31 16.30
C MET A 1 4.42 -18.49 15.00
N GLY A 2 3.35 -18.46 14.20
CA GLY A 2 3.42 -17.85 12.84
C GLY A 2 3.35 -16.31 12.68
N PHE A 3 2.73 -15.54 13.59
CA PHE A 3 2.54 -14.09 13.37
C PHE A 3 3.85 -13.29 13.46
N LEU A 4 4.60 -13.49 14.54
CA LEU A 4 5.87 -12.79 14.76
C LEU A 4 6.91 -13.17 13.69
N GLN A 5 6.97 -14.44 13.31
CA GLN A 5 7.85 -14.92 12.22
C GLN A 5 7.50 -14.26 10.88
N ASN A 6 6.22 -14.23 10.50
CA ASN A 6 5.79 -13.57 9.26
C ASN A 6 6.05 -12.06 9.27
N PHE A 7 5.90 -11.42 10.43
CA PHE A 7 6.23 -10.00 10.60
C PHE A 7 7.72 -9.74 10.42
N ILE A 8 8.59 -10.58 11.02
CA ILE A 8 10.04 -10.48 10.87
C ILE A 8 10.47 -10.68 9.41
N ILE A 9 9.91 -11.68 8.72
CA ILE A 9 10.20 -11.94 7.30
C ILE A 9 9.79 -10.72 6.44
N LEU A 10 8.60 -10.17 6.69
CA LEU A 10 8.10 -9.02 5.94
C LEU A 10 8.92 -7.76 6.22
N LEU A 11 9.34 -7.55 7.47
CA LEU A 11 10.24 -6.47 7.85
C LEU A 11 11.59 -6.61 7.15
N PHE A 12 12.17 -7.81 7.14
CA PHE A 12 13.42 -8.08 6.42
C PHE A 12 13.27 -7.81 4.91
N PHE A 13 12.15 -8.19 4.31
CA PHE A 13 11.86 -7.88 2.90
C PHE A 13 11.76 -6.38 2.64
N ILE A 14 11.04 -5.62 3.48
CA ILE A 14 10.93 -4.16 3.39
C ILE A 14 12.30 -3.49 3.53
N LEU A 15 13.12 -3.93 4.48
CA LEU A 15 14.48 -3.40 4.65
C LEU A 15 15.38 -3.77 3.46
N SER A 16 15.24 -4.97 2.92
CA SER A 16 15.99 -5.42 1.74
C SER A 16 15.64 -4.59 0.50
N LEU A 17 14.37 -4.19 0.34
CA LEU A 17 13.93 -3.30 -0.74
C LEU A 17 14.70 -1.97 -0.73
N VAL A 18 14.93 -1.38 0.45
CA VAL A 18 15.70 -0.15 0.60
C VAL A 18 17.16 -0.35 0.14
N SER A 19 17.76 -1.48 0.51
CA SER A 19 19.14 -1.83 0.12
C SER A 19 19.29 -2.11 -1.37
N VAL A 20 18.35 -2.85 -1.98
CA VAL A 20 18.37 -3.19 -3.42
C VAL A 20 18.25 -1.93 -4.28
N VAL A 21 17.36 -1.01 -3.93
CA VAL A 21 17.19 0.26 -4.65
C VAL A 21 18.47 1.08 -4.56
N SER A 22 19.14 1.10 -3.40
CA SER A 22 20.43 1.79 -3.20
C SER A 22 21.57 1.20 -4.03
N SER A 23 21.70 -0.13 -4.08
CA SER A 23 22.77 -0.79 -4.85
C SER A 23 22.58 -0.73 -6.38
N SER A 24 21.33 -0.77 -6.86
CA SER A 24 21.03 -0.72 -8.30
C SER A 24 21.46 0.61 -8.94
N GLN A 25 21.35 1.73 -8.22
CA GLN A 25 21.77 3.05 -8.72
C GLN A 25 23.29 3.25 -8.70
N GLU A 26 23.99 2.77 -7.65
CA GLU A 26 25.45 2.89 -7.55
C GLU A 26 26.17 2.27 -8.75
N LYS A 27 25.72 1.09 -9.19
CA LYS A 27 26.25 0.43 -10.41
C LYS A 27 25.99 1.22 -11.69
N ASN A 28 24.82 1.87 -11.82
CA ASN A 28 24.50 2.69 -12.99
C ASN A 28 25.33 3.99 -13.00
N MET A 29 25.61 4.57 -11.83
CA MET A 29 26.50 5.73 -11.69
C MET A 29 27.95 5.39 -12.03
N GLU A 30 28.49 4.24 -11.58
CA GLU A 30 29.87 3.82 -11.86
C GLU A 30 30.10 3.52 -13.36
N VAL A 31 29.14 2.88 -14.02
CA VAL A 31 29.19 2.61 -15.47
C VAL A 31 29.07 3.91 -16.29
N THR A 32 28.29 4.89 -15.82
CA THR A 32 28.17 6.18 -16.52
C THR A 32 29.40 7.06 -16.30
N ALA A 33 29.98 7.04 -15.09
CA ALA A 33 31.17 7.81 -14.75
C ALA A 33 32.44 7.34 -15.48
N SER A 34 32.54 6.05 -15.79
CA SER A 34 33.65 5.48 -16.58
C SER A 34 33.63 5.89 -18.07
N TYR A 35 32.49 6.37 -18.59
CA TYR A 35 32.37 6.89 -19.95
C TYR A 35 32.49 8.42 -20.07
N SER A 36 32.40 9.18 -18.97
CA SER A 36 32.42 10.65 -18.99
C SER A 36 33.65 11.23 -18.29
N SER A 37 34.83 11.00 -18.85
CA SER A 37 36.05 11.75 -18.52
C SER A 37 36.22 12.95 -19.45
N SER A 38 35.38 13.98 -19.32
CA SER A 38 35.71 15.31 -19.84
C SER A 38 34.91 16.42 -19.12
N SER A 39 35.62 17.50 -18.79
CA SER A 39 35.15 18.78 -18.22
C SER A 39 34.49 18.76 -16.83
N LYS A 40 35.33 18.92 -15.80
CA LYS A 40 34.93 19.50 -14.51
C LYS A 40 34.72 21.01 -14.68
N ASP A 41 33.48 21.44 -14.89
CA ASP A 41 33.07 22.81 -14.56
C ASP A 41 32.33 22.80 -13.22
N ASN A 42 33.05 23.16 -12.17
CA ASN A 42 32.53 23.41 -10.83
C ASN A 42 31.76 24.74 -10.81
N ASN A 43 30.62 24.80 -11.50
CA ASN A 43 29.64 25.85 -11.28
C ASN A 43 28.57 25.27 -10.35
N ASN A 44 28.49 25.79 -9.13
CA ASN A 44 27.37 25.55 -8.21
C ASN A 44 26.10 26.14 -8.82
N ILE A 45 25.53 25.48 -9.83
CA ILE A 45 24.27 25.87 -10.47
C ILE A 45 23.17 25.58 -9.45
N LYS A 46 22.88 26.59 -8.62
CA LYS A 46 21.76 26.56 -7.69
C LYS A 46 20.48 26.34 -8.50
N MET A 47 19.85 25.18 -8.33
CA MET A 47 18.60 24.86 -9.03
C MET A 47 17.55 25.95 -8.80
N ASN A 48 16.75 26.21 -9.84
CA ASN A 48 15.62 27.12 -9.77
C ASN A 48 14.69 26.71 -8.61
N PRO A 49 14.41 27.59 -7.63
CA PRO A 49 13.55 27.29 -6.48
C PRO A 49 12.17 26.76 -6.87
N ARG A 50 11.61 27.25 -7.99
CA ARG A 50 10.32 26.79 -8.52
C ARG A 50 10.38 25.33 -8.95
N LEU A 51 11.45 24.93 -9.65
CA LEU A 51 11.64 23.55 -10.08
C LEU A 51 11.80 22.62 -8.87
N VAL A 52 12.57 23.03 -7.86
CA VAL A 52 12.72 22.25 -6.62
C VAL A 52 11.37 22.07 -5.91
N PHE A 53 10.55 23.11 -5.86
CA PHE A 53 9.19 23.02 -5.32
C PHE A 53 8.32 22.04 -6.12
N GLU A 54 8.32 22.12 -7.45
CA GLU A 54 7.54 21.23 -8.31
C GLU A 54 7.99 19.76 -8.16
N ILE A 55 9.28 19.48 -8.10
CA ILE A 55 9.80 18.12 -7.82
C ILE A 55 9.34 17.64 -6.44
N THR A 56 9.42 18.51 -5.43
CA THR A 56 8.99 18.18 -4.06
C THR A 56 7.51 17.85 -4.00
N LEU A 57 6.68 18.69 -4.62
CA LEU A 57 5.23 18.49 -4.70
C LEU A 57 4.89 17.20 -5.47
N HIS A 58 5.62 16.89 -6.55
CA HIS A 58 5.43 15.65 -7.31
C HIS A 58 5.68 14.43 -6.43
N GLY A 59 6.79 14.46 -5.68
CA GLY A 59 7.13 13.42 -4.71
C GLY A 59 6.05 13.21 -3.67
N PHE A 60 5.52 14.28 -3.06
CA PHE A 60 4.45 14.18 -2.09
C PHE A 60 3.14 13.65 -2.67
N LEU A 61 2.72 14.15 -3.84
CA LEU A 61 1.50 13.66 -4.50
C LEU A 61 1.59 12.17 -4.80
N LEU A 62 2.71 11.71 -5.37
CA LEU A 62 2.86 10.30 -5.74
C LEU A 62 3.11 9.40 -4.52
N TRP A 63 3.76 9.89 -3.47
CA TRP A 63 3.78 9.21 -2.17
C TRP A 63 2.36 9.03 -1.65
N SER A 64 1.58 10.11 -1.52
CA SER A 64 0.22 10.07 -0.97
C SER A 64 -0.67 9.14 -1.79
N SER A 65 -0.56 9.16 -3.12
CA SER A 65 -1.31 8.24 -3.99
C SER A 65 -0.82 6.80 -3.88
N MET A 66 0.39 6.53 -4.35
CA MET A 66 0.90 5.18 -4.62
C MET A 66 1.45 4.51 -3.37
N GLY A 67 2.06 5.29 -2.48
CA GLY A 67 2.66 4.81 -1.25
C GLY A 67 1.67 4.68 -0.09
N PHE A 68 0.52 5.37 -0.14
CA PHE A 68 -0.46 5.39 0.95
C PHE A 68 -1.88 5.02 0.52
N LEU A 69 -2.56 5.85 -0.28
CA LEU A 69 -3.98 5.67 -0.59
C LEU A 69 -4.27 4.33 -1.30
N MET A 70 -3.45 3.94 -2.28
CA MET A 70 -3.63 2.66 -2.99
C MET A 70 -3.45 1.45 -2.05
N PRO A 71 -2.33 1.32 -1.29
CA PRO A 71 -2.17 0.25 -0.30
C PRO A 71 -3.30 0.20 0.74
N VAL A 72 -3.70 1.35 1.28
CA VAL A 72 -4.79 1.43 2.26
C VAL A 72 -6.11 1.00 1.64
N GLY A 73 -6.40 1.39 0.40
CA GLY A 73 -7.59 0.93 -0.33
C GLY A 73 -7.60 -0.59 -0.55
N ILE A 74 -6.46 -1.19 -0.86
CA ILE A 74 -6.32 -2.67 -0.99
C ILE A 74 -6.51 -3.34 0.38
N LEU A 75 -5.92 -2.78 1.42
CA LEU A 75 -6.06 -3.28 2.79
C LEU A 75 -7.52 -3.20 3.27
N ALA A 76 -8.24 -2.12 2.92
CA ALA A 76 -9.64 -1.95 3.26
C ALA A 76 -10.52 -3.03 2.61
N ILE A 77 -10.39 -3.25 1.29
CA ILE A 77 -11.23 -4.27 0.61
C ILE A 77 -10.96 -5.67 1.12
N ARG A 78 -9.73 -5.97 1.55
CA ARG A 78 -9.38 -7.26 2.15
C ARG A 78 -10.16 -7.56 3.44
N MET A 79 -10.57 -6.53 4.20
CA MET A 79 -11.42 -6.71 5.38
C MET A 79 -12.80 -7.28 5.06
N SER A 80 -13.18 -7.34 3.78
CA SER A 80 -14.40 -8.04 3.37
C SER A 80 -14.30 -9.57 3.46
N ASN A 81 -13.10 -10.12 3.60
CA ASN A 81 -12.90 -11.56 3.72
C ASN A 81 -13.56 -12.07 5.00
N GLY A 82 -14.53 -12.98 4.86
CA GLY A 82 -15.27 -13.55 6.00
C GLY A 82 -16.37 -12.65 6.57
N GLU A 83 -16.64 -11.48 5.99
CA GLU A 83 -17.76 -10.63 6.40
C GLU A 83 -19.08 -11.14 5.79
N ALA A 84 -20.01 -11.55 6.65
CA ALA A 84 -21.33 -12.04 6.24
C ALA A 84 -22.35 -10.90 6.05
N ASN A 85 -22.13 -9.74 6.68
CA ASN A 85 -23.06 -8.63 6.61
C ASN A 85 -22.95 -7.87 5.27
N LEU A 86 -24.01 -7.98 4.46
CA LEU A 86 -24.10 -7.34 3.14
C LEU A 86 -23.95 -5.81 3.17
N ARG A 87 -24.43 -5.14 4.23
CA ARG A 87 -24.29 -3.68 4.38
C ARG A 87 -22.83 -3.31 4.62
N ARG A 88 -22.13 -4.03 5.49
CA ARG A 88 -20.71 -3.82 5.75
C ARG A 88 -19.87 -4.09 4.51
N LEU A 89 -20.14 -5.18 3.80
CA LEU A 89 -19.49 -5.51 2.53
C LEU A 89 -19.62 -4.37 1.50
N ARG A 90 -20.80 -3.77 1.41
CA ARG A 90 -21.05 -2.62 0.54
C ARG A 90 -20.26 -1.37 0.98
N ILE A 91 -20.23 -1.08 2.27
CA ILE A 91 -19.45 0.05 2.81
C ILE A 91 -17.95 -0.15 2.52
N ILE A 92 -17.40 -1.32 2.83
CA ILE A 92 -15.99 -1.66 2.56
C ILE A 92 -15.66 -1.52 1.07
N PHE A 93 -16.55 -1.97 0.19
CA PHE A 93 -16.41 -1.79 -1.25
C PHE A 93 -16.38 -0.31 -1.66
N TYR A 94 -17.26 0.53 -1.10
CA TYR A 94 -17.25 1.96 -1.39
C TYR A 94 -15.99 2.66 -0.86
N VAL A 95 -15.55 2.32 0.35
CA VAL A 95 -14.29 2.83 0.92
C VAL A 95 -13.13 2.52 -0.03
N HIS A 96 -13.00 1.27 -0.46
CA HIS A 96 -12.01 0.89 -1.46
C HIS A 96 -12.14 1.71 -2.76
N ALA A 97 -13.34 1.75 -3.35
CA ALA A 97 -13.55 2.44 -4.62
C ALA A 97 -13.24 3.94 -4.53
N ILE A 98 -13.60 4.61 -3.44
CA ILE A 98 -13.33 6.03 -3.21
C ILE A 98 -11.82 6.26 -3.05
N LEU A 99 -11.15 5.47 -2.21
CA LEU A 99 -9.71 5.58 -2.01
C LEU A 99 -8.94 5.37 -3.32
N GLN A 100 -9.31 4.36 -4.12
CA GLN A 100 -8.65 4.12 -5.41
C GLN A 100 -8.92 5.24 -6.42
N LYS A 101 -10.14 5.78 -6.47
CA LYS A 101 -10.46 6.93 -7.33
C LYS A 101 -9.62 8.15 -6.95
N VAL A 102 -9.57 8.49 -5.66
CA VAL A 102 -8.76 9.63 -5.18
C VAL A 102 -7.28 9.40 -5.49
N ALA A 103 -6.76 8.18 -5.27
CA ALA A 103 -5.39 7.85 -5.62
C ALA A 103 -5.09 8.05 -7.11
N VAL A 104 -5.93 7.52 -8.02
CA VAL A 104 -5.74 7.69 -9.46
C VAL A 104 -5.79 9.16 -9.88
N LEU A 105 -6.68 9.97 -9.29
CA LEU A 105 -6.74 11.41 -9.56
C LEU A 105 -5.47 12.14 -9.06
N VAL A 106 -5.01 11.85 -7.85
CA VAL A 106 -3.78 12.44 -7.30
C VAL A 106 -2.55 12.03 -8.13
N ALA A 107 -2.47 10.76 -8.54
CA ALA A 107 -1.43 10.27 -9.44
C ALA A 107 -1.46 10.99 -10.80
N THR A 108 -2.66 11.23 -11.33
CA THR A 108 -2.86 11.97 -12.58
C THR A 108 -2.36 13.41 -12.47
N VAL A 109 -2.68 14.11 -11.38
CA VAL A 109 -2.14 15.45 -11.12
C VAL A 109 -0.62 15.42 -11.05
N GLY A 110 -0.04 14.46 -10.31
CA GLY A 110 1.41 14.29 -10.22
C GLY A 110 2.08 14.02 -11.57
N ALA A 111 1.46 13.19 -12.42
CA ALA A 111 1.95 12.86 -13.77
C ALA A 111 1.83 14.03 -14.75
N ILE A 112 0.71 14.75 -14.76
CA ILE A 112 0.55 15.96 -15.59
C ILE A 112 1.60 17.00 -15.19
N MET A 113 1.81 17.17 -13.88
CA MET A 113 2.80 18.12 -13.37
C MET A 113 4.23 17.74 -13.77
N SER A 114 4.60 16.45 -13.75
CA SER A 114 5.93 16.02 -14.19
C SER A 114 6.11 16.22 -15.69
N ILE A 115 5.11 15.86 -16.50
CA ILE A 115 5.17 16.02 -17.96
C ILE A 115 5.34 17.48 -18.35
N LYS A 116 4.62 18.40 -17.69
CA LYS A 116 4.64 19.82 -18.05
C LYS A 116 5.91 20.55 -17.60
N ASN A 117 6.48 20.16 -16.47
CA ASN A 117 7.49 20.98 -15.79
C ASN A 117 8.89 20.37 -15.75
N PHE A 118 9.03 19.05 -15.99
CA PHE A 118 10.32 18.37 -15.89
C PHE A 118 10.89 18.00 -17.26
N ASN A 119 12.20 17.69 -17.27
CA ASN A 119 12.85 17.16 -18.45
C ASN A 119 12.39 15.70 -18.69
N ASN A 120 11.69 15.46 -19.79
CA ASN A 120 11.15 14.16 -20.19
C ASN A 120 12.13 13.36 -21.07
N ALA A 121 13.43 13.38 -20.73
CA ALA A 121 14.46 12.64 -21.45
C ALA A 121 14.42 11.11 -21.19
N PHE A 122 13.70 10.66 -20.16
CA PHE A 122 13.56 9.25 -19.77
C PHE A 122 14.89 8.51 -19.57
N ASN A 123 15.94 9.23 -19.20
CA ASN A 123 17.28 8.70 -18.97
C ASN A 123 17.46 8.09 -17.56
N ASN A 124 16.45 8.20 -16.69
CA ASN A 124 16.45 7.57 -15.38
C ASN A 124 15.35 6.50 -15.26
N ASN A 125 15.61 5.50 -14.42
CA ASN A 125 14.69 4.39 -14.20
C ASN A 125 13.35 4.85 -13.58
N HIS A 126 13.37 5.89 -12.74
CA HIS A 126 12.17 6.45 -12.11
C HIS A 126 11.13 6.92 -13.13
N GLN A 127 11.55 7.66 -14.16
CA GLN A 127 10.66 8.18 -15.20
C GLN A 127 10.08 7.05 -16.05
N ARG A 128 10.93 6.08 -16.45
CA ARG A 128 10.51 4.92 -17.26
C ARG A 128 9.50 4.04 -16.52
N VAL A 129 9.79 3.71 -15.26
CA VAL A 129 8.86 2.94 -14.42
C VAL A 129 7.61 3.77 -14.12
N GLY A 130 7.76 5.05 -13.81
CA GLY A 130 6.65 5.95 -13.48
C GLY A 130 5.62 6.12 -14.60
N VAL A 131 6.07 6.32 -15.84
CA VAL A 131 5.15 6.46 -16.99
C VAL A 131 4.44 5.14 -17.32
N ALA A 132 5.16 4.02 -17.26
CA ALA A 132 4.56 2.70 -17.44
C ALA A 132 3.52 2.43 -16.36
N LEU A 133 3.86 2.71 -15.10
CA LEU A 133 2.95 2.55 -13.96
C LEU A 133 1.71 3.43 -14.12
N TYR A 134 1.86 4.67 -14.58
CA TYR A 134 0.74 5.58 -14.85
C TYR A 134 -0.25 5.01 -15.89
N GLY A 135 0.24 4.39 -16.96
CA GLY A 135 -0.64 3.69 -17.91
C GLY A 135 -1.39 2.54 -17.25
N VAL A 136 -0.69 1.73 -16.46
CA VAL A 136 -1.25 0.53 -15.82
C VAL A 136 -2.22 0.86 -14.69
N ILE A 137 -2.06 1.99 -13.95
CA ILE A 137 -3.06 2.40 -12.94
C ILE A 137 -4.41 2.74 -13.59
N TRP A 138 -4.40 3.37 -14.77
CA TRP A 138 -5.63 3.68 -15.50
C TRP A 138 -6.27 2.41 -16.05
N LEU A 139 -5.48 1.46 -16.57
CA LEU A 139 -5.98 0.14 -16.94
C LEU A 139 -6.68 -0.55 -15.76
N GLN A 140 -6.05 -0.56 -14.58
CA GLN A 140 -6.63 -1.14 -13.37
C GLN A 140 -7.91 -0.42 -12.93
N ALA A 141 -7.98 0.90 -13.06
CA ALA A 141 -9.19 1.68 -12.79
C ALA A 141 -10.32 1.32 -13.76
N LEU A 142 -10.02 1.20 -15.06
CA LEU A 142 -10.98 0.77 -16.08
C LEU A 142 -11.49 -0.65 -15.81
N LEU A 143 -10.61 -1.59 -15.45
CA LEU A 143 -11.01 -2.93 -15.00
C LEU A 143 -11.96 -2.85 -13.80
N GLY A 144 -11.68 -1.96 -12.84
CA GLY A 144 -12.56 -1.68 -11.69
C GLY A 144 -13.95 -1.17 -12.09
N ILE A 145 -14.03 -0.32 -13.12
CA ILE A 145 -15.28 0.24 -13.65
C ILE A 145 -16.09 -0.83 -14.39
N PHE A 146 -15.45 -1.61 -15.27
CA PHE A 146 -16.09 -2.67 -16.06
C PHE A 146 -16.25 -3.99 -15.29
N ARG A 147 -16.42 -3.88 -13.97
CA ARG A 147 -16.61 -4.99 -13.03
C ARG A 147 -17.84 -5.84 -13.41
N PRO A 148 -17.69 -7.12 -13.78
CA PRO A 148 -18.81 -7.98 -14.21
C PRO A 148 -19.86 -8.23 -13.13
N GLN A 149 -21.09 -8.53 -13.54
CA GLN A 149 -22.17 -8.95 -12.64
C GLN A 149 -21.82 -10.26 -11.92
N ARG A 150 -22.38 -10.43 -10.70
CA ARG A 150 -22.22 -11.64 -9.90
C ARG A 150 -22.83 -12.86 -10.62
N GLY A 151 -22.27 -14.05 -10.40
CA GLY A 151 -22.77 -15.31 -10.97
C GLY A 151 -22.20 -15.71 -12.34
N SER A 152 -21.42 -14.85 -13.00
CA SER A 152 -20.79 -15.17 -14.30
C SER A 152 -19.39 -15.77 -14.14
N LYS A 153 -18.97 -16.69 -15.03
CA LYS A 153 -17.57 -17.18 -15.07
C LYS A 153 -16.56 -16.03 -15.26
N ARG A 154 -16.95 -15.01 -16.03
CA ARG A 154 -16.18 -13.77 -16.25
C ARG A 154 -15.85 -13.04 -14.94
N ARG A 155 -16.72 -13.13 -13.93
CA ARG A 155 -16.51 -12.52 -12.61
C ARG A 155 -15.28 -13.06 -11.89
N SER A 156 -15.05 -14.36 -11.97
CA SER A 156 -13.92 -15.03 -11.30
C SER A 156 -12.60 -14.65 -11.96
N VAL A 157 -12.55 -14.72 -13.30
CA VAL A 157 -11.38 -14.29 -14.08
C VAL A 157 -11.07 -12.81 -13.84
N TRP A 158 -12.09 -11.95 -13.89
CA TRP A 158 -11.94 -10.53 -13.57
C TRP A 158 -11.39 -10.32 -12.17
N PHE A 159 -11.90 -11.04 -11.16
CA PHE A 159 -11.44 -10.90 -9.78
C PHE A 159 -9.97 -11.27 -9.66
N PHE A 160 -9.57 -12.41 -10.24
CA PHE A 160 -8.18 -12.86 -10.23
C PHE A 160 -7.25 -11.83 -10.88
N VAL A 161 -7.58 -11.38 -12.10
CA VAL A 161 -6.79 -10.39 -12.85
C VAL A 161 -6.72 -9.05 -12.11
N HIS A 162 -7.86 -8.53 -11.66
CA HIS A 162 -7.92 -7.26 -10.94
C HIS A 162 -7.17 -7.32 -9.60
N TRP A 163 -7.25 -8.45 -8.90
CA TRP A 163 -6.52 -8.66 -7.65
C TRP A 163 -5.01 -8.69 -7.88
N ILE A 164 -4.51 -9.56 -8.77
CA ILE A 164 -3.06 -9.68 -9.01
C ILE A 164 -2.47 -8.39 -9.57
N LEU A 165 -3.15 -7.77 -10.54
CA LEU A 165 -2.69 -6.53 -11.16
C LEU A 165 -2.65 -5.39 -10.12
N GLY A 166 -3.68 -5.28 -9.27
CA GLY A 166 -3.71 -4.30 -8.19
C GLY A 166 -2.57 -4.48 -7.19
N THR A 167 -2.26 -5.72 -6.81
CA THR A 167 -1.11 -6.02 -5.93
C THR A 167 0.22 -5.63 -6.58
N VAL A 168 0.44 -6.01 -7.85
CA VAL A 168 1.67 -5.67 -8.57
C VAL A 168 1.83 -4.16 -8.72
N ILE A 169 0.77 -3.43 -9.09
CA ILE A 169 0.78 -1.96 -9.18
C ILE A 169 1.17 -1.33 -7.85
N SER A 170 0.59 -1.82 -6.73
CA SER A 170 0.88 -1.28 -5.41
C SER A 170 2.35 -1.48 -5.01
N LEU A 171 2.91 -2.65 -5.31
CA LEU A 171 4.33 -2.94 -5.04
C LEU A 171 5.26 -2.09 -5.92
N LEU A 172 4.98 -2.00 -7.21
CA LEU A 172 5.74 -1.15 -8.14
C LEU A 172 5.62 0.34 -7.78
N GLY A 173 4.47 0.78 -7.26
CA GLY A 173 4.27 2.13 -6.74
C GLY A 173 5.18 2.45 -5.56
N ILE A 174 5.23 1.55 -4.57
CA ILE A 174 6.12 1.68 -3.42
C ILE A 174 7.60 1.72 -3.86
N LEU A 175 7.99 0.80 -4.74
CA LEU A 175 9.33 0.77 -5.34
C LEU A 175 9.66 2.09 -6.04
N ASN A 176 8.73 2.60 -6.84
CA ASN A 176 8.96 3.84 -7.59
C ASN A 176 9.06 5.08 -6.70
N VAL A 177 8.45 5.08 -5.51
CA VAL A 177 8.65 6.13 -4.50
C VAL A 177 10.09 6.11 -3.96
N TYR A 178 10.65 4.94 -3.63
CA TYR A 178 12.05 4.84 -3.21
C TYR A 178 13.04 5.29 -4.29
N ILE A 179 12.82 4.84 -5.54
CA ILE A 179 13.65 5.27 -6.68
C ILE A 179 13.50 6.79 -6.90
N GLY A 180 12.29 7.33 -6.72
CA GLY A 180 12.01 8.76 -6.82
C GLY A 180 12.70 9.60 -5.74
N LEU A 181 12.77 9.10 -4.50
CA LEU A 181 13.53 9.75 -3.43
C LEU A 181 15.03 9.81 -3.76
N GLN A 182 15.61 8.73 -4.30
CA GLN A 182 17.01 8.76 -4.74
C GLN A 182 17.23 9.75 -5.88
N ALA A 183 16.37 9.74 -6.89
CA ALA A 183 16.41 10.71 -7.98
C ALA A 183 16.28 12.16 -7.47
N TYR A 184 15.48 12.39 -6.42
CA TYR A 184 15.39 13.69 -5.75
C TYR A 184 16.71 14.08 -5.07
N GLN A 185 17.38 13.16 -4.36
CA GLN A 185 18.69 13.41 -3.74
C GLN A 185 19.74 13.76 -4.80
N GLU A 186 19.81 13.00 -5.89
CA GLU A 186 20.76 13.25 -6.98
C GLU A 186 20.52 14.61 -7.63
N LYS A 187 19.26 14.97 -7.86
CA LYS A 187 18.91 16.24 -8.52
C LYS A 187 19.08 17.45 -7.61
N THR A 188 18.71 17.35 -6.34
CA THR A 188 18.66 18.51 -5.44
C THR A 188 19.82 18.59 -4.45
N SER A 189 20.65 17.54 -4.37
CA SER A 189 21.69 17.34 -3.36
C SER A 189 21.20 17.43 -1.91
N LYS A 190 19.88 17.34 -1.69
CA LYS A 190 19.27 17.37 -0.36
C LYS A 190 19.17 15.96 0.21
N SER A 191 19.48 15.82 1.49
CA SER A 191 19.37 14.54 2.20
C SER A 191 17.93 14.02 2.20
N ILE A 192 17.77 12.73 1.87
CA ILE A 192 16.46 12.03 1.91
C ILE A 192 16.29 11.14 3.12
N ARG A 193 17.27 11.12 4.05
CA ARG A 193 17.31 10.17 5.17
C ARG A 193 16.00 10.17 5.97
N ILE A 194 15.48 11.36 6.30
CA ILE A 194 14.25 11.50 7.08
C ILE A 194 13.02 11.00 6.30
N TRP A 195 12.95 11.30 5.01
CA TRP A 195 11.86 10.84 4.13
C TRP A 195 11.86 9.32 3.97
N ASN A 196 13.04 8.71 3.81
CA ASN A 196 13.18 7.26 3.77
C ASN A 196 12.73 6.60 5.09
N ILE A 197 13.10 7.17 6.25
CA ILE A 197 12.68 6.66 7.55
C ILE A 197 11.16 6.73 7.70
N LEU A 198 10.56 7.89 7.38
CA LEU A 198 9.11 8.09 7.47
C LEU A 198 8.35 7.15 6.53
N PHE A 199 8.81 7.00 5.29
CA PHE A 199 8.16 6.10 4.34
C PHE A 199 8.26 4.65 4.78
N THR A 200 9.43 4.22 5.24
CA THR A 200 9.65 2.86 5.71
C THR A 200 8.80 2.56 6.96
N ALA A 201 8.73 3.50 7.92
CA ALA A 201 7.87 3.38 9.09
C ALA A 201 6.39 3.24 8.69
N GLN A 202 5.92 4.06 7.73
CA GLN A 202 4.57 3.94 7.18
C GLN A 202 4.32 2.54 6.59
N LEU A 203 5.25 1.99 5.80
CA LEU A 203 5.11 0.65 5.23
C LEU A 203 5.08 -0.45 6.29
N VAL A 204 5.89 -0.33 7.35
CA VAL A 204 5.88 -1.27 8.48
C VAL A 204 4.53 -1.24 9.19
N ILE A 205 3.91 -0.07 9.37
CA ILE A 205 2.57 0.06 9.95
C ILE A 205 1.53 -0.62 9.05
N ILE A 206 1.56 -0.36 7.74
CA ILE A 206 0.64 -1.00 6.78
C ILE A 206 0.82 -2.53 6.79
N ALA A 207 2.07 -3.01 6.79
CA ALA A 207 2.43 -4.42 6.88
C ALA A 207 1.94 -5.07 8.18
N PHE A 208 2.04 -4.37 9.30
CA PHE A 208 1.51 -4.81 10.58
C PHE A 208 -0.01 -5.00 10.51
N PHE A 209 -0.75 -4.00 10.02
CA PHE A 209 -2.21 -4.12 9.86
C PHE A 209 -2.61 -5.22 8.88
N TYR A 210 -1.84 -5.40 7.80
CA TYR A 210 -2.03 -6.49 6.85
C TYR A 210 -1.97 -7.86 7.53
N LEU A 211 -0.96 -8.10 8.36
CA LEU A 211 -0.84 -9.36 9.09
C LEU A 211 -1.90 -9.49 10.19
N LEU A 212 -2.27 -8.37 10.83
CA LEU A 212 -3.25 -8.35 11.91
C LEU A 212 -4.63 -8.78 11.40
N GLN A 213 -5.01 -8.40 10.18
CA GLN A 213 -6.27 -8.82 9.56
C GLN A 213 -6.45 -10.33 9.53
N ASP A 214 -5.40 -11.10 9.21
CA ASP A 214 -5.46 -12.56 9.15
C ASP A 214 -5.66 -13.22 10.52
N LYS A 215 -5.31 -12.52 11.61
CA LYS A 215 -5.46 -13.00 12.99
C LYS A 215 -6.68 -12.40 13.70
N TRP A 216 -7.35 -11.44 13.09
CA TRP A 216 -8.44 -10.69 13.72
C TRP A 216 -9.56 -11.60 14.24
N ALA A 217 -10.04 -12.53 13.40
CA ALA A 217 -11.09 -13.48 13.80
C ALA A 217 -10.65 -14.41 14.95
N TYR A 218 -9.36 -14.79 15.00
CA TYR A 218 -8.82 -15.59 16.10
C TYR A 218 -8.77 -14.77 17.41
N LEU A 219 -8.30 -13.52 17.35
CA LEU A 219 -8.23 -12.63 18.51
C LEU A 219 -9.62 -12.36 19.10
N GLN A 220 -10.63 -12.14 18.26
CA GLN A 220 -12.01 -11.97 18.70
C GLN A 220 -12.54 -13.19 19.46
N LYS A 221 -12.22 -14.41 18.99
CA LYS A 221 -12.62 -15.65 19.67
C LYS A 221 -11.95 -15.86 21.02
N GLN A 222 -10.73 -15.35 21.21
CA GLN A 222 -10.02 -15.44 22.50
C GLN A 222 -10.47 -14.37 23.51
N GLY A 223 -11.00 -13.25 23.02
CA GLY A 223 -11.52 -12.16 23.86
C GLY A 223 -12.95 -12.38 24.38
N VAL A 224 -13.65 -13.42 23.91
CA VAL A 224 -14.92 -13.85 24.52
C VAL A 224 -14.57 -14.53 25.85
N ILE A 225 -14.70 -13.77 26.94
CA ILE A 225 -14.64 -14.32 28.30
C ILE A 225 -15.63 -15.49 28.39
N LEU A 226 -15.20 -16.58 29.03
CA LEU A 226 -16.01 -17.71 29.54
C LEU A 226 -17.07 -17.21 30.56
N GLY A 227 -17.90 -16.25 30.16
CA GLY A 227 -18.87 -15.58 31.03
C GLY A 227 -20.32 -15.98 30.75
N ASN A 228 -20.55 -16.78 29.70
CA ASN A 228 -21.90 -17.25 29.33
C ASN A 228 -22.07 -18.78 29.39
N GLU A 229 -21.13 -19.50 30.02
CA GLU A 229 -21.53 -20.77 30.65
C GLU A 229 -22.20 -20.44 31.98
N CYS A 230 -23.41 -19.88 31.93
CA CYS A 230 -24.39 -20.31 32.93
C CYS A 230 -24.63 -21.78 32.61
N PRO A 231 -24.31 -22.73 33.49
CA PRO A 231 -24.77 -24.09 33.28
C PRO A 231 -26.30 -23.98 33.28
N GLU A 232 -26.96 -24.35 32.18
CA GLU A 232 -28.42 -24.57 32.14
C GLU A 232 -28.86 -25.53 33.28
N THR A 233 -27.91 -26.25 33.88
CA THR A 233 -28.03 -27.04 35.11
C THR A 233 -28.41 -26.22 36.37
N CYS A 234 -28.03 -24.94 36.49
CA CYS A 234 -28.29 -24.17 37.72
C CYS A 234 -29.75 -23.66 37.80
N SER A 235 -30.38 -23.35 36.67
CA SER A 235 -31.78 -22.97 36.62
C SER A 235 -32.74 -24.16 36.81
N ASP A 236 -32.40 -25.34 36.26
CA ASP A 236 -33.26 -26.53 36.37
C ASP A 236 -33.24 -27.14 37.80
N ILE A 237 -32.08 -27.11 38.48
CA ILE A 237 -31.99 -27.57 39.87
C ILE A 237 -32.80 -26.66 40.81
N ARG A 238 -32.70 -25.34 40.63
CA ARG A 238 -33.42 -24.39 41.50
C ARG A 238 -34.93 -24.42 41.29
N LEU A 239 -35.38 -24.68 40.06
CA LEU A 239 -36.81 -24.85 39.75
C LEU A 239 -37.36 -26.16 40.36
N LYS A 240 -36.59 -27.26 40.31
CA LYS A 240 -36.96 -28.53 40.95
C LYS A 240 -37.00 -28.45 42.48
N GLU A 241 -36.11 -27.69 43.11
CA GLU A 241 -36.16 -27.49 44.56
C GLU A 241 -37.35 -26.62 45.01
N LEU A 242 -37.69 -25.58 44.26
CA LEU A 242 -38.87 -24.76 44.54
C LEU A 242 -40.17 -25.54 44.37
N MET A 243 -40.28 -26.36 43.32
CA MET A 243 -41.46 -27.23 43.13
C MET A 243 -41.59 -28.33 44.19
N LYS A 244 -40.47 -28.77 44.80
CA LYS A 244 -40.47 -29.75 45.89
C LYS A 244 -40.79 -29.12 47.25
N ALA A 245 -40.52 -27.82 47.42
CA ALA A 245 -40.85 -27.08 48.64
C ALA A 245 -42.34 -26.67 48.69
N GLU A 246 -43.00 -26.50 47.54
CA GLU A 246 -44.44 -26.22 47.47
C GLU A 246 -45.35 -27.47 47.57
N SER A 247 -44.76 -28.68 47.57
CA SER A 247 -45.51 -29.95 47.61
C SER A 247 -45.54 -30.63 48.99
N CYS A 248 -45.23 -29.92 50.08
CA CYS A 248 -45.34 -30.40 51.46
C CYS A 248 -46.37 -29.56 52.23
#